data_AF-A0A1F5YG44-F1
#
_entry.id   AF-A0A1F5YG44-F1
#
_cell.length_a   1.000
_cell.length_b   1.000
_cell.length_c   1.000
_cell.angle_alpha   90.00
_cell.angle_beta   90.00
_cell.angle_gamma   90.00
#
_symmetry.space_group_name_H-M   'P 1'
#
loop_
_entity.id
_entity.type
_entity.pdbx_description
1 polymer ?
#
loop_
_entity_poly.entity_id
_entity_poly.type
_entity_poly.pdbx_seq_one_letter_code
_entity_poly.pdbx_strand_id
1 'polypeptide(L)'
;MVNDVVGGRPVLAAYCYLAELGAVYERTYRSRTFTFGCSGYTYFDPRYWEGKDAFVLWDRETESLWWPVAGNAVSGPMHGEPLRLLDSGLWSQTTWGELKSAHPEAMVLAPGQTMEPPAGWTRYAPEQLKEAKASAVLADSIAPHWGDNSSFGNPKP
;
A
#
# COMPACT_ATOMS: atom_id res chain seq x y z
N MET A 1 -2.03 -8.79 0.12
CA MET A 1 -2.43 -7.39 0.42
C MET A 1 -3.60 -7.40 1.38
N VAL A 2 -3.74 -6.37 2.21
CA VAL A 2 -4.80 -6.24 3.24
C VAL A 2 -5.24 -4.77 3.30
N ASN A 3 -6.54 -4.51 3.14
CA ASN A 3 -7.12 -3.19 3.45
C ASN A 3 -7.61 -3.23 4.89
N ASP A 4 -7.16 -2.28 5.71
CA ASP A 4 -7.52 -2.22 7.13
C ASP A 4 -7.76 -0.77 7.59
N VAL A 5 -8.15 -0.62 8.85
CA VAL A 5 -8.25 0.64 9.59
C VAL A 5 -7.54 0.49 10.93
N VAL A 6 -6.36 1.09 11.07
CA VAL A 6 -5.54 1.01 12.29
C VAL A 6 -5.49 2.38 12.95
N GLY A 7 -5.90 2.47 14.22
CA GLY A 7 -5.96 3.76 14.94
C GLY A 7 -6.84 4.81 14.25
N GLY A 8 -7.90 4.38 13.56
CA GLY A 8 -8.78 5.24 12.77
C GLY A 8 -8.22 5.65 11.41
N ARG A 9 -7.00 5.23 11.04
CA ARG A 9 -6.39 5.52 9.75
C ARG A 9 -6.63 4.38 8.74
N PRO A 10 -7.25 4.64 7.58
CA PRO A 10 -7.34 3.67 6.50
C PRO A 10 -5.96 3.38 5.91
N VAL A 11 -5.53 2.11 5.97
CA VAL A 11 -4.23 1.65 5.46
C VAL A 11 -4.37 0.47 4.50
N LEU A 12 -3.38 0.31 3.64
CA LEU A 12 -3.16 -0.83 2.76
C LEU A 12 -1.81 -1.46 3.09
N ALA A 13 -1.80 -2.66 3.65
CA ALA A 13 -0.59 -3.47 3.73
C ALA A 13 -0.42 -4.28 2.44
N ALA A 14 0.71 -4.13 1.77
CA ALA A 14 1.00 -4.74 0.48
C ALA A 14 2.28 -5.58 0.57
N TYR A 15 2.21 -6.82 0.10
CA TYR A 15 3.34 -7.74 0.04
C TYR A 15 3.35 -8.41 -1.33
N CYS A 16 4.49 -8.35 -2.02
CA CYS A 16 4.73 -8.98 -3.30
C CYS A 16 6.01 -9.80 -3.23
N TYR A 17 5.85 -11.12 -3.26
CA TYR A 17 6.98 -12.04 -3.21
C TYR A 17 7.93 -11.88 -4.41
N LEU A 18 7.40 -11.63 -5.61
CA LEU A 18 8.21 -11.51 -6.85
C LEU A 18 9.16 -10.32 -6.83
N ALA A 19 8.71 -9.20 -6.25
CA ALA A 19 9.47 -7.96 -6.15
C ALA A 19 10.19 -7.80 -4.80
N GLU A 20 10.04 -8.78 -3.88
CA GLU A 20 10.47 -8.69 -2.49
C GLU A 20 9.99 -7.40 -1.79
N LEU A 21 8.81 -6.93 -2.20
CA LEU A 21 8.23 -5.67 -1.75
C LEU A 21 7.31 -5.93 -0.57
N GLY A 22 7.53 -5.21 0.53
CA GLY A 22 6.64 -5.16 1.69
C GLY A 22 6.48 -3.73 2.16
N ALA A 23 5.25 -3.19 2.10
CA ALA A 23 4.99 -1.80 2.44
C ALA A 23 3.59 -1.59 3.01
N VAL A 24 3.43 -0.52 3.77
CA VAL A 24 2.13 -0.04 4.24
C VAL A 24 1.89 1.33 3.62
N TYR A 25 0.74 1.49 2.96
CA TYR A 25 0.33 2.72 2.31
C TYR A 25 -0.90 3.31 2.99
N GLU A 26 -1.03 4.63 2.97
CA GLU A 26 -2.33 5.26 3.15
C GLU A 26 -3.22 4.98 1.94
N ARG A 27 -4.52 4.78 2.20
CA ARG A 27 -5.53 4.60 1.14
C ARG A 27 -6.56 5.71 1.12
N THR A 28 -6.20 6.88 1.63
CA THR A 28 -7.06 8.07 1.58
C THR A 28 -6.52 9.06 0.54
N TYR A 29 -7.33 9.32 -0.47
CA TYR A 29 -7.02 10.26 -1.55
C TYR A 29 -8.18 11.23 -1.67
N ARG A 30 -7.91 12.54 -1.73
CA ARG A 30 -8.95 13.58 -1.87
C ARG A 30 -10.08 13.41 -0.85
N SER A 31 -9.69 13.26 0.42
CA SER A 31 -10.59 13.05 1.57
C SER A 31 -11.52 11.83 1.46
N ARG A 32 -11.19 10.88 0.59
CA ARG A 32 -11.97 9.67 0.33
C ARG A 32 -11.12 8.45 0.55
N THR A 33 -11.73 7.42 1.12
CA THR A 33 -11.07 6.13 1.31
C THR A 33 -11.25 5.27 0.07
N PHE A 34 -10.16 4.67 -0.36
CA PHE A 34 -10.09 3.76 -1.50
C PHE A 34 -9.90 2.32 -1.02
N THR A 35 -10.35 1.36 -1.82
CA THR A 35 -10.23 -0.07 -1.58
C THR A 35 -9.39 -0.66 -2.69
N PHE A 36 -8.21 -1.18 -2.34
CA PHE A 36 -7.33 -1.80 -3.32
C PHE A 36 -7.58 -3.30 -3.39
N GLY A 37 -7.49 -3.85 -4.59
CA GLY A 37 -7.55 -5.28 -4.87
C GLY A 37 -6.40 -5.73 -5.77
N CYS A 38 -6.29 -7.04 -5.92
CA CYS A 38 -5.41 -7.65 -6.91
C CYS A 38 -6.04 -7.47 -8.29
N SER A 39 -5.31 -6.89 -9.25
CA SER A 39 -5.80 -6.78 -10.63
C SER A 39 -5.77 -8.10 -11.39
N GLY A 40 -4.98 -9.08 -10.91
CA GLY A 40 -4.64 -10.30 -11.63
C GLY A 40 -3.45 -10.15 -12.59
N TYR A 41 -2.94 -8.93 -12.78
CA TYR A 41 -1.78 -8.66 -13.63
C TYR A 41 -0.48 -8.52 -12.83
N THR A 42 0.61 -8.93 -13.46
CA THR A 42 1.98 -8.51 -13.14
C THR A 42 2.52 -7.67 -14.28
N TYR A 43 3.51 -6.84 -13.99
CA TYR A 43 4.21 -6.07 -15.01
C TYR A 43 5.71 -6.04 -14.72
N PHE A 44 6.48 -5.94 -15.80
CA PHE A 44 7.94 -5.90 -15.83
C PHE A 44 8.40 -4.70 -16.66
N ASP A 45 9.34 -3.94 -16.12
CA ASP A 45 10.07 -2.91 -16.86
C ASP A 45 11.48 -2.79 -16.25
N PRO A 46 12.55 -2.96 -17.03
CA PRO A 46 13.93 -2.96 -16.52
C PRO A 46 14.37 -1.61 -15.93
N ARG A 47 13.60 -0.54 -16.16
CA ARG A 47 13.88 0.79 -15.60
C ARG A 47 13.45 0.92 -14.14
N TYR A 48 12.62 0.00 -13.65
CA TYR A 48 12.05 0.04 -12.31
C TYR A 48 12.51 -1.16 -11.50
N TRP A 49 12.84 -0.93 -10.23
CA TRP A 49 12.97 -1.98 -9.21
C TRP A 49 13.83 -3.18 -9.63
N GLU A 50 14.98 -2.87 -10.23
CA GLU A 50 15.96 -3.85 -10.71
C GLU A 50 15.40 -4.84 -11.75
N GLY A 51 14.31 -4.47 -12.43
CA GLY A 51 13.63 -5.32 -13.40
C GLY A 51 12.92 -6.51 -12.76
N LYS A 52 12.48 -6.42 -11.50
CA LYS A 52 11.63 -7.48 -10.92
C LYS A 52 10.20 -7.37 -11.40
N ASP A 53 9.57 -8.51 -11.67
CA ASP A 53 8.12 -8.59 -11.84
C ASP A 53 7.42 -8.15 -10.57
N ALA A 54 6.43 -7.27 -10.71
CA ALA A 54 5.59 -6.86 -9.60
C ALA A 54 4.12 -6.92 -9.98
N PHE A 55 3.29 -7.31 -9.00
CA PHE A 55 1.84 -7.19 -9.10
C PHE A 55 1.39 -5.77 -9.43
N VAL A 56 0.30 -5.67 -10.18
CA VAL A 56 -0.42 -4.42 -10.40
C VAL A 56 -1.64 -4.44 -9.48
N LEU A 57 -1.78 -3.41 -8.66
CA LEU A 57 -2.95 -3.21 -7.83
C LEU A 57 -4.06 -2.57 -8.67
N TRP A 58 -5.30 -2.78 -8.26
CA TRP A 58 -6.47 -2.12 -8.81
C TRP A 58 -7.21 -1.42 -7.67
N ASP A 59 -7.65 -0.18 -7.86
CA ASP A 59 -8.60 0.43 -6.92
C ASP A 59 -10.03 0.26 -7.42
N ARG A 60 -10.93 -0.04 -6.50
CA ARG A 60 -12.30 -0.37 -6.85
C ARG A 60 -13.14 0.85 -7.21
N GLU A 61 -12.88 1.99 -6.58
CA GLU A 61 -13.76 3.14 -6.68
C GLU A 61 -13.62 3.89 -8.01
N THR A 62 -12.46 3.77 -8.67
CA THR A 62 -12.18 4.44 -9.95
C THR A 62 -11.76 3.48 -11.07
N GLU A 63 -11.50 2.22 -10.72
CA GLU A 63 -11.00 1.20 -11.62
C GLU A 63 -9.60 1.51 -12.19
N SER A 64 -8.80 2.32 -11.47
CA SER A 64 -7.42 2.64 -11.87
C SER A 64 -6.48 1.50 -11.50
N LEU A 65 -5.39 1.39 -12.26
CA LEU A 65 -4.32 0.43 -12.01
C LEU A 65 -3.13 1.15 -11.39
N TRP A 66 -2.53 0.54 -10.37
CA TRP A 66 -1.44 1.11 -9.60
C TRP A 66 -0.28 0.13 -9.54
N TRP A 67 0.93 0.64 -9.76
CA TRP A 67 2.11 -0.20 -9.81
C TRP A 67 3.06 0.19 -8.67
N PRO A 68 3.12 -0.59 -7.57
CA PRO A 68 3.88 -0.22 -6.37
C PRO A 68 5.36 0.08 -6.61
N VAL A 69 5.98 -0.63 -7.55
CA VAL A 69 7.39 -0.41 -7.91
C VAL A 69 7.64 0.86 -8.71
N ALA A 70 6.62 1.40 -9.40
CA ALA A 70 6.66 2.75 -9.96
C ALA A 70 6.16 3.82 -8.98
N GLY A 71 5.48 3.40 -7.90
CA GLY A 71 5.01 4.28 -6.84
C GLY A 71 3.81 5.13 -7.22
N ASN A 72 3.05 4.79 -8.25
CA ASN A 72 1.90 5.58 -8.69
C ASN A 72 0.85 4.76 -9.45
N ALA A 73 -0.31 5.38 -9.66
CA ALA A 73 -1.30 4.92 -10.62
C ALA A 73 -0.75 5.02 -12.05
N VAL A 74 -0.77 3.91 -12.79
CA VAL A 74 -0.23 3.77 -14.15
C VAL A 74 -1.31 3.74 -15.23
N SER A 75 -2.59 3.65 -14.87
CA SER A 75 -3.72 3.74 -15.81
C SER A 75 -5.00 4.13 -15.07
N GLY A 76 -6.00 4.61 -15.81
CA GLY A 76 -7.32 4.97 -15.28
C GLY A 76 -7.43 6.40 -14.73
N PRO A 77 -8.57 6.76 -14.13
CA PRO A 77 -8.85 8.12 -13.64
C PRO A 77 -7.82 8.67 -12.64
N MET A 78 -7.12 7.80 -11.90
CA MET A 78 -6.10 8.19 -10.93
C MET A 78 -4.69 8.27 -11.53
N HIS A 79 -4.51 8.05 -12.84
CA HIS A 79 -3.21 8.04 -13.50
C HIS A 79 -2.28 9.18 -13.05
N GLY A 80 -1.08 8.82 -12.60
CA GLY A 80 -0.06 9.74 -12.09
C GLY A 80 -0.26 10.20 -10.64
N GLU A 81 -1.31 9.76 -9.95
CA GLU A 81 -1.41 9.92 -8.49
C GLU A 81 -0.38 9.00 -7.82
N PRO A 82 0.49 9.53 -6.94
CA PRO A 82 1.45 8.69 -6.22
C PRO A 82 0.73 7.81 -5.21
N LEU A 83 1.24 6.59 -5.02
CA LEU A 83 1.00 5.84 -3.79
C LEU A 83 1.55 6.65 -2.61
N ARG A 84 0.88 6.57 -1.46
CA ARG A 84 1.26 7.33 -0.27
C ARG A 84 1.80 6.37 0.76
N LEU A 85 3.11 6.18 0.85
CA LEU A 85 3.68 5.32 1.89
C LEU A 85 3.29 5.87 3.26
N LEU A 86 2.88 4.99 4.16
CA LEU A 86 2.62 5.38 5.53
C LEU A 86 3.93 5.84 6.17
N ASP A 87 3.85 6.84 7.05
CA ASP A 87 4.97 7.29 7.88
C ASP A 87 5.79 6.09 8.39
N SER A 88 7.08 6.05 8.05
CA SER A 88 7.99 4.94 8.34
C SER A 88 8.16 4.69 9.83
N GLY A 89 7.88 5.67 10.69
CA GLY A 89 7.86 5.48 12.15
C GLY A 89 6.68 4.64 12.66
N LEU A 90 5.68 4.35 11.82
CA LEU A 90 4.44 3.66 12.22
C LEU A 90 4.38 2.20 11.79
N TRP A 91 5.35 1.72 11.03
CA TRP A 91 5.41 0.35 10.55
C TRP A 91 6.86 -0.04 10.29
N SER A 92 7.16 -1.34 10.28
CA SER A 92 8.52 -1.82 10.00
C SER A 92 8.50 -3.17 9.28
N GLN A 93 9.60 -3.49 8.61
CA GLN A 93 9.91 -4.81 8.09
C GLN A 93 10.81 -5.52 9.10
N THR A 94 10.32 -6.63 9.65
CA THR A 94 11.04 -7.38 10.70
C THR A 94 10.78 -8.87 10.56
N THR A 95 11.59 -9.67 11.25
CA THR A 95 11.37 -11.11 11.33
C THR A 95 10.37 -11.45 12.43
N TRP A 96 9.75 -12.64 12.33
CA TRP A 96 8.88 -13.14 13.39
C TRP A 96 9.60 -13.30 14.75
N GLY A 97 10.88 -13.71 14.72
CA GLY A 97 11.67 -13.89 15.93
C GLY A 97 11.89 -12.57 16.69
N GLU A 98 12.27 -11.51 15.97
CA GLU A 98 12.44 -10.17 16.53
C GLU A 98 11.10 -9.61 17.05
N LEU A 99 10.04 -9.68 16.25
CA LEU A 99 8.71 -9.20 16.65
C LEU A 99 8.22 -9.90 17.91
N LYS A 100 8.30 -11.24 17.98
CA LYS A 100 7.83 -12.01 19.14
C LYS A 100 8.68 -11.79 20.39
N SER A 101 9.97 -11.51 20.21
CA SER A 101 10.87 -11.17 21.32
C SER A 101 10.53 -9.80 21.92
N ALA A 102 10.28 -8.80 21.07
CA ALA A 102 9.93 -7.44 21.48
C ALA A 102 8.47 -7.29 21.96
N HIS A 103 7.56 -8.04 21.34
CA HIS A 103 6.12 -8.01 21.57
C HIS A 103 5.56 -9.44 21.66
N PRO A 104 5.70 -10.12 22.82
CA PRO A 104 5.20 -11.50 23.00
C PRO A 104 3.69 -11.66 22.78
N GLU A 105 2.93 -10.58 22.94
CA GLU A 105 1.49 -10.48 22.71
C GLU A 105 1.09 -10.19 21.27
N ALA A 106 2.07 -9.97 20.36
CA ALA A 106 1.80 -9.64 18.98
C ALA A 106 0.95 -10.74 18.31
N MET A 107 -0.09 -10.29 17.61
CA MET A 107 -0.99 -11.16 16.86
C MET A 107 -0.59 -11.20 15.39
N VAL A 108 -0.80 -12.35 14.75
CA VAL A 108 -0.63 -12.54 13.32
C VAL A 108 -2.00 -12.68 12.67
N LEU A 109 -2.15 -12.08 11.49
CA LEU A 109 -3.37 -12.23 10.70
C LEU A 109 -3.56 -13.71 10.32
N ALA A 110 -4.72 -14.28 10.67
CA ALA A 110 -5.04 -15.66 10.35
C ALA A 110 -5.24 -15.86 8.83
N PRO A 111 -4.81 -16.99 8.25
CA PRO A 111 -5.10 -17.31 6.86
C PRO A 111 -6.58 -17.69 6.67
N GLY A 112 -7.03 -17.73 5.41
CA GLY A 112 -8.37 -18.23 5.06
C GLY A 112 -9.53 -17.33 5.48
N GLN A 113 -9.26 -16.08 5.85
CA GLN A 113 -10.29 -15.10 6.13
C GLN A 113 -11.03 -14.73 4.84
N THR A 114 -12.35 -14.84 4.87
CA THR A 114 -13.23 -14.32 3.82
C THR A 114 -13.88 -13.05 4.35
N MET A 115 -13.75 -11.97 3.59
CA MET A 115 -14.44 -10.72 3.87
C MET A 115 -15.69 -10.68 3.01
N GLU A 116 -16.85 -10.58 3.65
CA GLU A 116 -18.11 -10.36 2.94
C GLU A 116 -18.04 -9.01 2.22
N PRO A 117 -18.26 -8.98 0.89
CA PRO A 117 -18.31 -7.71 0.18
C PRO A 117 -19.52 -6.89 0.66
N PRO A 118 -19.41 -5.55 0.69
CA PRO A 118 -20.56 -4.70 0.93
C PRO A 118 -21.64 -4.94 -0.14
N ALA A 119 -22.90 -4.70 0.23
CA ALA A 119 -24.06 -4.86 -0.65
C ALA A 119 -23.98 -4.00 -1.93
N GLY A 120 -23.22 -2.91 -1.89
CA GLY A 120 -22.91 -2.07 -3.02
C GLY A 120 -21.51 -1.48 -2.89
N TRP A 121 -20.93 -1.13 -4.02
CA TRP A 121 -19.62 -0.51 -4.06
C TRP A 121 -19.73 0.94 -4.51
N THR A 122 -19.08 1.83 -3.76
CA THR A 122 -18.98 3.23 -4.12
C THR A 122 -18.15 3.38 -5.39
N ARG A 123 -18.62 4.18 -6.33
CA ARG A 123 -17.86 4.64 -7.50
C ARG A 123 -17.72 6.15 -7.41
N TYR A 124 -16.51 6.67 -7.57
CA TYR A 124 -16.28 8.12 -7.56
C TYR A 124 -16.40 8.68 -8.98
N ALA A 125 -17.22 9.72 -9.14
CA ALA A 125 -17.33 10.47 -10.39
C ALA A 125 -16.07 11.32 -10.63
N PRO A 126 -15.68 11.58 -11.88
CA PRO A 126 -14.50 12.40 -12.19
C PRO A 126 -14.49 13.76 -11.48
N GLU A 127 -15.66 14.38 -11.30
CA GLU A 127 -15.85 15.65 -10.59
C GLU A 127 -15.41 15.58 -9.13
N GLN A 128 -15.69 14.45 -8.48
CA GLN A 128 -15.28 14.17 -7.10
C GLN A 128 -13.78 13.93 -7.00
N LEU A 129 -13.14 13.63 -8.12
CA LEU A 129 -11.69 13.48 -8.27
C LEU A 129 -11.03 14.76 -8.81
N LYS A 130 -11.70 15.93 -8.79
CA LYS A 130 -11.09 17.22 -9.18
C LYS A 130 -10.55 18.02 -8.00
N GLU A 131 -10.87 17.65 -6.75
CA GLU A 131 -10.35 18.32 -5.55
C GLU A 131 -8.82 18.43 -5.63
N ALA A 132 -8.25 19.61 -5.36
CA ALA A 132 -6.82 19.84 -5.48
C ALA A 132 -6.04 18.73 -4.77
N LYS A 133 -4.94 18.25 -5.37
CA LYS A 133 -4.01 17.33 -4.71
C LYS A 133 -3.69 17.94 -3.35
N ALA A 134 -4.26 17.37 -2.28
CA ALA A 134 -3.97 17.87 -0.94
C ALA A 134 -2.45 17.86 -0.83
N SER A 135 -1.88 19.01 -0.48
CA SER A 135 -0.47 19.15 -0.13
C SER A 135 -0.26 18.37 1.16
N ALA A 136 -0.24 17.05 1.05
CA ALA A 136 0.37 16.20 2.04
C ALA A 136 1.86 16.28 1.75
N VAL A 137 2.62 16.63 2.78
CA VAL A 137 4.07 16.40 2.90
C VAL A 137 4.44 15.17 2.08
N LEU A 138 5.46 15.27 1.23
CA LEU A 138 6.00 14.19 0.39
C LEU A 138 6.17 12.91 1.22
N ALA A 139 5.11 12.12 1.34
CA ALA A 139 5.19 10.74 1.74
C ALA A 139 5.86 10.07 0.55
N ASP A 140 6.96 9.37 0.81
CA ASP A 140 7.61 8.56 -0.21
C ASP A 140 6.55 7.70 -0.91
N SER A 141 6.66 7.55 -2.23
CA SER A 141 5.68 6.78 -2.98
C SER A 141 6.18 5.39 -3.34
N ILE A 142 7.49 5.22 -3.27
CA ILE A 142 8.23 4.00 -3.54
C ILE A 142 8.48 3.31 -2.21
N ALA A 143 8.21 2.01 -2.15
CA ALA A 143 8.48 1.22 -0.96
C ALA A 143 10.00 1.20 -0.65
N PRO A 144 10.41 1.03 0.61
CA PRO A 144 11.78 0.65 0.94
C PRO A 144 12.05 -0.80 0.55
N HIS A 145 13.30 -1.13 0.18
CA HIS A 145 13.71 -2.53 0.05
C HIS A 145 13.68 -3.23 1.41
N TRP A 146 13.64 -4.56 1.39
CA TRP A 146 13.63 -5.36 2.61
C TRP A 146 14.77 -4.97 3.56
N GLY A 147 14.42 -4.62 4.79
CA GLY A 147 15.36 -4.25 5.85
C GLY A 147 15.73 -2.76 5.89
N ASP A 148 15.31 -1.96 4.91
CA ASP A 148 15.57 -0.52 4.93
C ASP A 148 14.66 0.22 5.91
N ASN A 149 13.47 -0.33 6.20
CA ASN A 149 12.58 0.14 7.26
C ASN A 149 12.53 -0.84 8.46
N SER A 150 13.69 -1.13 9.04
CA SER A 150 13.89 -2.24 10.01
C SER A 150 13.75 -1.88 11.49
N SER A 151 13.34 -0.66 11.85
CA SER A 151 13.38 -0.24 13.26
C SER A 151 12.06 0.33 13.78
N PHE A 152 11.51 -0.33 14.80
CA PHE A 152 10.72 0.35 15.81
C PHE A 152 11.67 1.25 16.62
N GLY A 153 11.80 2.52 16.24
CA GLY A 153 12.29 3.57 17.13
C GLY A 153 13.76 3.52 17.57
N ASN A 154 14.68 2.92 16.82
CA ASN A 154 16.12 3.07 17.09
C ASN A 154 16.83 3.59 15.83
N PRO A 155 17.43 4.80 15.86
CA PRO A 155 18.25 5.24 14.74
C PRO A 155 19.43 4.28 14.60
N LYS A 156 19.74 3.89 13.34
CA LYS A 156 20.99 3.16 13.04
C LYS A 156 22.18 3.96 13.62
N PRO A 157 23.20 3.28 14.17
CA PRO A 157 24.34 3.92 14.84
C PRO A 157 25.12 4.87 13.93
#